data_AF-A0A838RQH4-F1
#
_entry.id   AF-A0A838RQH4-F1
#
_cell.length_a   1.000
_cell.length_b   1.000
_cell.length_c   1.000
_cell.angle_alpha   90.00
_cell.angle_beta   90.00
_cell.angle_gamma   90.00
#
_symmetry.space_group_name_H-M   'P 1'
#
loop_
_entity.id
_entity.type
_entity.pdbx_description
1 polymer ?
#
loop_
_entity_poly.entity_id
_entity_poly.type
_entity_poly.pdbx_seq_one_letter_code
_entity_poly.pdbx_strand_id
1 'polypeptide(L)'
;MSNPILWFIDEDDIERETYYKELRRLLPISIQIETISPLPQTVEGFLDLLINPYTACIIVDQRLNEGGDVNYNGITIAKYLRGVNSKIPIYILTNYAKNHDEFAGGEWSVEEVIAKGDLQDDRLSAIITARLLRRISVYEDILIDREQRFNELLKKSLIDSLDDNERTELNELRFARVAPILADELTEVTSLEESIDINKKLLSLLEKYLPEIGVNNE
;
A
#
# COMPACT_ATOMS: atom_id res chain seq x y z
N MET A 1 8.44 -22.17 2.24
CA MET A 1 7.50 -21.05 2.33
C MET A 1 8.33 -19.79 2.46
N SER A 2 8.08 -18.76 1.67
CA SER A 2 8.75 -17.47 1.86
C SER A 2 8.21 -16.82 3.13
N ASN A 3 9.06 -16.05 3.81
CA ASN A 3 8.73 -15.41 5.07
C ASN A 3 7.73 -14.26 4.85
N PRO A 4 6.78 -14.02 5.78
CA PRO A 4 5.95 -12.82 5.76
C PRO A 4 6.83 -11.56 5.76
N ILE A 5 6.44 -10.58 4.95
CA ILE A 5 7.15 -9.32 4.75
C ILE A 5 6.40 -8.22 5.51
N LEU A 6 7.15 -7.49 6.32
CA LEU A 6 6.77 -6.21 6.88
C LEU A 6 7.48 -5.11 6.08
N TRP A 7 6.70 -4.21 5.51
CA TRP A 7 7.23 -3.02 4.83
C TRP A 7 7.34 -1.86 5.81
N PHE A 8 8.47 -1.18 5.81
CA PHE A 8 8.64 0.08 6.51
C PHE A 8 8.90 1.22 5.52
N ILE A 9 8.08 2.26 5.60
CA ILE A 9 8.10 3.40 4.67
C ILE A 9 8.45 4.65 5.46
N ASP A 10 9.57 5.30 5.11
CA ASP A 10 10.01 6.56 5.70
C ASP A 10 10.84 7.34 4.66
N GLU A 11 10.72 8.66 4.64
CA GLU A 11 11.45 9.53 3.71
C GLU A 11 12.93 9.64 4.06
N ASP A 12 13.27 9.59 5.35
CA ASP A 12 14.63 9.80 5.84
C ASP A 12 15.41 8.48 5.86
N ASP A 13 16.51 8.42 5.10
CA ASP A 13 17.38 7.25 4.99
C ASP A 13 17.97 6.80 6.34
N ILE A 14 18.32 7.76 7.20
CA ILE A 14 18.87 7.52 8.53
C ILE A 14 17.77 6.96 9.43
N GLU A 15 16.56 7.50 9.36
CA GLU A 15 15.42 6.96 10.11
C GLU A 15 15.05 5.55 9.61
N ARG A 16 15.05 5.29 8.29
CA ARG A 16 14.85 3.94 7.73
C ARG A 16 15.83 2.92 8.30
N GLU A 17 17.12 3.23 8.26
CA GLU A 17 18.16 2.34 8.79
C GLU A 17 18.06 2.16 10.30
N THR A 18 17.70 3.22 11.03
CA THR A 18 17.54 3.18 12.49
C THR A 18 16.37 2.28 12.89
N TYR A 19 15.19 2.50 12.33
CA TYR A 19 14.02 1.70 12.69
C TYR A 19 14.03 0.31 12.06
N TYR A 20 14.74 0.10 10.94
CA TYR A 20 15.04 -1.26 10.48
C TYR A 20 15.75 -2.07 11.57
N LYS A 21 16.80 -1.51 12.20
CA LYS A 21 17.53 -2.18 13.27
C LYS A 21 16.66 -2.43 14.50
N GLU A 22 15.87 -1.43 14.91
CA GLU A 22 14.96 -1.58 16.05
C GLU A 22 13.89 -2.64 15.79
N LEU A 23 13.20 -2.59 14.65
CA LEU A 23 12.22 -3.59 14.26
C LEU A 23 12.85 -4.99 14.14
N ARG A 24 14.06 -5.09 13.58
CA ARG A 24 14.79 -6.36 13.47
C ARG A 24 15.17 -6.94 14.83
N ARG A 25 15.50 -6.09 15.81
CA ARG A 25 15.76 -6.49 17.20
C ARG A 25 14.51 -7.01 17.89
N LEU A 26 13.35 -6.38 17.63
CA LEU A 26 12.08 -6.70 18.27
C LEU A 26 11.37 -7.91 17.63
N LEU A 27 11.46 -8.05 16.31
CA LEU A 27 10.72 -9.07 15.56
C LEU A 27 11.50 -10.38 15.39
N PRO A 28 10.82 -11.52 15.31
CA PRO A 28 11.44 -12.83 15.05
C PRO A 28 12.00 -12.92 13.63
N ILE A 29 13.09 -13.68 13.44
CA ILE A 29 13.80 -13.84 12.15
C ILE A 29 12.88 -14.36 11.03
N SER A 30 11.79 -15.04 11.38
CA SER A 30 10.78 -15.50 10.43
C SER A 30 10.00 -14.38 9.74
N ILE A 31 10.06 -13.14 10.24
CA ILE A 31 9.50 -11.97 9.56
C ILE A 31 10.63 -11.26 8.82
N GLN A 32 10.46 -11.12 7.51
CA GLN A 32 11.31 -10.30 6.66
C GLN A 32 10.90 -8.83 6.82
N ILE A 33 11.88 -7.94 6.91
CA ILE A 33 11.64 -6.49 7.04
C ILE A 33 12.27 -5.85 5.81
N GLU A 34 11.46 -5.15 5.04
CA GLU A 34 11.89 -4.41 3.86
C GLU A 34 11.62 -2.93 4.08
N THR A 35 12.57 -2.08 3.71
CA THR A 35 12.43 -0.62 3.84
C THR A 35 12.34 0.03 2.47
N ILE A 36 11.42 0.96 2.28
CA ILE A 36 11.27 1.70 1.03
C ILE A 36 11.16 3.21 1.31
N SER A 37 11.73 4.01 0.42
CA SER A 37 11.46 5.45 0.37
C SER A 37 10.07 5.71 -0.20
N PRO A 38 9.48 6.89 0.07
CA PRO A 38 8.31 7.35 -0.66
C PRO A 38 8.54 7.32 -2.17
N LEU A 39 7.52 6.88 -2.92
CA LEU A 39 7.58 6.83 -4.37
C LEU A 39 7.23 8.20 -4.97
N PRO A 40 7.78 8.57 -6.13
CA PRO A 40 7.50 9.88 -6.70
C PRO A 40 6.01 10.10 -6.97
N GLN A 41 5.53 11.29 -6.59
CA GLN A 41 4.31 11.96 -7.04
C GLN A 41 2.95 11.43 -6.53
N THR A 42 2.74 10.13 -6.31
CA THR A 42 1.40 9.61 -5.97
C THR A 42 1.42 8.38 -5.05
N VAL A 43 0.31 8.08 -4.37
CA VAL A 43 0.20 6.95 -3.42
C VAL A 43 -0.03 5.61 -4.13
N GLU A 44 -0.36 5.66 -5.41
CA GLU A 44 -0.71 4.54 -6.27
C GLU A 44 0.47 3.59 -6.46
N GLY A 45 1.71 4.10 -6.46
CA GLY A 45 2.92 3.27 -6.56
C GLY A 45 3.07 2.25 -5.41
N PHE A 46 2.34 2.40 -4.31
CA PHE A 46 2.37 1.43 -3.21
C PHE A 46 1.47 0.20 -3.45
N LEU A 47 0.75 0.11 -4.56
CA LEU A 47 -0.06 -1.08 -4.90
C LEU A 47 0.78 -2.34 -5.07
N ASP A 48 2.03 -2.20 -5.52
CA ASP A 48 2.98 -3.31 -5.62
C ASP A 48 3.17 -4.06 -4.29
N LEU A 49 3.03 -3.34 -3.16
CA LEU A 49 3.08 -3.94 -1.84
C LEU A 49 1.92 -4.93 -1.63
N LEU A 50 0.73 -4.63 -2.17
CA LEU A 50 -0.45 -5.49 -2.08
C LEU A 50 -0.44 -6.62 -3.11
N ILE A 51 0.24 -6.44 -4.24
CA ILE A 51 0.42 -7.48 -5.25
C ILE A 51 1.33 -8.59 -4.73
N ASN A 52 2.31 -8.25 -3.89
CA ASN A 52 3.19 -9.23 -3.28
C ASN A 52 2.42 -10.13 -2.28
N PRO A 53 2.31 -11.45 -2.53
CA PRO A 53 1.50 -12.35 -1.70
C PRO A 53 2.09 -12.59 -0.31
N TYR A 54 3.33 -12.19 -0.07
CA TYR A 54 4.00 -12.32 1.23
C TYR A 54 3.89 -11.06 2.08
N THR A 55 3.32 -9.97 1.57
CA THR A 55 3.12 -8.77 2.36
C THR A 55 2.12 -9.04 3.48
N ALA A 56 2.59 -8.92 4.72
CA ALA A 56 1.83 -9.24 5.91
C ALA A 56 1.55 -8.03 6.80
N CYS A 57 2.33 -6.95 6.67
CA CYS A 57 2.17 -5.74 7.45
C CYS A 57 2.83 -4.55 6.75
N ILE A 58 2.28 -3.35 6.96
CA ILE A 58 2.86 -2.10 6.49
C ILE A 58 2.97 -1.15 7.68
N ILE A 59 4.17 -0.63 7.91
CA ILE A 59 4.44 0.47 8.84
C ILE A 59 4.86 1.67 8.00
N VAL A 60 4.24 2.82 8.25
CA VAL A 60 4.49 4.06 7.50
C VAL A 60 4.74 5.22 8.46
N ASP A 61 5.74 6.05 8.17
CA ASP A 61 5.90 7.31 8.89
C ASP A 61 4.75 8.29 8.53
N GLN A 62 4.34 9.11 9.49
CA GLN A 62 3.23 10.02 9.25
C GLN A 62 3.62 11.16 8.31
N ARG A 63 4.79 11.77 8.47
CA ARG A 63 5.16 13.04 7.84
C ARG A 63 6.12 12.86 6.66
N LEU A 64 5.72 12.01 5.72
CA LEU A 64 6.43 11.75 4.47
C LEU A 64 6.52 12.96 3.50
N ASN A 65 5.99 14.11 3.87
CA ASN A 65 6.01 15.33 3.06
C ASN A 65 6.91 16.42 3.64
N GLU A 66 7.64 16.16 4.74
CA GLU A 66 8.56 17.15 5.33
C GLU A 66 9.79 17.38 4.46
N GLY A 67 10.29 16.33 3.78
CA GLY A 67 11.37 16.44 2.80
C GLY A 67 11.02 17.22 1.54
N GLY A 68 9.72 17.41 1.25
CA GLY A 68 9.23 18.15 0.07
C GLY A 68 9.18 17.35 -1.24
N ASP A 69 9.58 16.08 -1.22
CA ASP A 69 9.64 15.23 -2.41
C ASP A 69 8.26 14.65 -2.80
N VAL A 70 7.33 14.56 -1.86
CA VAL A 70 5.97 14.05 -2.08
C VAL A 70 4.92 14.92 -1.39
N ASN A 71 3.68 14.85 -1.88
CA ASN A 71 2.56 15.68 -1.42
C ASN A 71 1.55 14.92 -0.54
N TYR A 72 1.86 13.69 -0.17
CA TYR A 72 1.02 12.82 0.65
C TYR A 72 1.72 12.51 1.97
N ASN A 73 0.95 11.99 2.92
CA ASN A 73 1.41 11.63 4.26
C ASN A 73 1.06 10.15 4.56
N GLY A 74 1.52 9.62 5.69
CA GLY A 74 1.33 8.21 6.04
C GLY A 74 -0.14 7.80 6.09
N ILE A 75 -1.01 8.64 6.66
CA ILE A 75 -2.45 8.37 6.71
C ILE A 75 -3.10 8.34 5.32
N THR A 76 -2.59 9.10 4.36
CA THR A 76 -3.07 9.09 2.97
C THR A 76 -2.76 7.76 2.29
N ILE A 77 -1.53 7.26 2.46
CA ILE A 77 -1.14 5.91 1.98
C ILE A 77 -2.01 4.84 2.64
N ALA A 78 -2.19 4.92 3.97
CA ALA A 78 -2.98 3.95 4.71
C ALA A 78 -4.43 3.86 4.20
N LYS A 79 -5.08 5.01 3.96
CA LYS A 79 -6.44 5.05 3.38
C LYS A 79 -6.49 4.38 2.02
N TYR A 80 -5.54 4.72 1.15
CA TYR A 80 -5.49 4.22 -0.21
C TYR A 80 -5.34 2.69 -0.22
N LEU A 81 -4.34 2.16 0.49
CA LEU A 81 -4.10 0.71 0.56
C LEU A 81 -5.25 -0.04 1.24
N ARG A 82 -5.85 0.54 2.29
CA ARG A 82 -7.02 -0.05 2.96
C ARG A 82 -8.26 -0.11 2.06
N GLY A 83 -8.39 0.85 1.13
CA GLY A 83 -9.45 0.84 0.12
C GLY A 83 -9.36 -0.35 -0.83
N VAL A 84 -8.14 -0.81 -1.13
CA VAL A 84 -7.88 -1.97 -2.00
C VAL A 84 -7.89 -3.28 -1.23
N ASN A 85 -7.21 -3.33 -0.07
CA ASN A 85 -7.20 -4.49 0.81
C ASN A 85 -7.61 -4.10 2.23
N SER A 86 -8.89 -4.29 2.53
CA SER A 86 -9.48 -3.89 3.83
C SER A 86 -8.91 -4.63 5.04
N LYS A 87 -8.23 -5.77 4.84
CA LYS A 87 -7.76 -6.64 5.94
C LYS A 87 -6.28 -6.50 6.25
N ILE A 88 -5.52 -5.81 5.41
CA ILE A 88 -4.07 -5.72 5.60
C ILE A 88 -3.73 -4.89 6.84
N PRO A 89 -2.88 -5.37 7.76
CA PRO A 89 -2.43 -4.58 8.90
C PRO A 89 -1.59 -3.38 8.44
N ILE A 90 -2.00 -2.17 8.83
CA ILE A 90 -1.29 -0.92 8.54
C ILE A 90 -1.09 -0.16 9.85
N TYR A 91 0.12 0.29 10.12
CA TYR A 91 0.49 1.04 11.31
C TYR A 91 1.17 2.34 10.93
N ILE A 92 1.02 3.36 11.77
CA ILE A 92 1.83 4.58 11.67
C ILE A 92 2.91 4.55 12.74
N LEU A 93 4.14 4.88 12.39
CA LEU A 93 5.25 5.06 13.32
C LEU A 93 5.75 6.50 13.22
N THR A 94 5.55 7.33 14.25
CA THR A 94 5.86 8.77 14.15
C THR A 94 6.28 9.39 15.48
N ASN A 95 6.99 10.52 15.43
CA ASN A 95 7.25 11.36 16.60
C ASN A 95 6.02 12.16 17.06
N TYR A 96 4.98 12.26 16.22
CA TYR A 96 3.80 13.12 16.44
C TYR A 96 2.54 12.34 16.83
N ALA A 97 2.68 11.16 17.44
CA ALA A 97 1.57 10.25 17.74
C ALA A 97 0.46 10.87 18.63
N LYS A 98 0.76 11.95 19.36
CA LYS A 98 -0.19 12.67 20.22
C LYS A 98 -0.92 13.80 19.50
N ASN A 99 -0.57 14.12 18.26
CA ASN A 99 -1.19 15.19 17.50
C ASN A 99 -2.39 14.65 16.71
N HIS A 100 -3.57 14.65 17.33
CA HIS A 100 -4.78 14.08 16.73
C HIS A 100 -5.16 14.72 15.38
N ASP A 101 -4.85 16.00 15.19
CA ASP A 101 -5.17 16.72 13.95
C ASP A 101 -4.44 16.13 12.73
N GLU A 102 -3.29 15.48 12.91
CA GLU A 102 -2.54 14.86 11.82
C GLU A 102 -3.22 13.60 11.26
N PHE A 103 -4.12 13.00 12.02
CA PHE A 103 -4.80 11.75 11.67
C PHE A 103 -6.28 11.95 11.32
N ALA A 104 -6.77 13.18 11.43
CA ALA A 104 -8.18 13.52 11.32
C ALA A 104 -8.83 12.95 10.03
N GLY A 105 -9.88 12.15 10.22
CA GLY A 105 -10.66 11.56 9.13
C GLY A 105 -9.99 10.35 8.46
N GLY A 106 -8.92 9.80 9.06
CA GLY A 106 -8.18 8.65 8.56
C GLY A 106 -7.85 7.60 9.61
N GLU A 107 -8.16 7.84 10.86
CA GLU A 107 -7.80 6.98 11.99
C GLU A 107 -8.27 5.53 11.82
N TRP A 108 -9.38 5.33 11.09
CA TRP A 108 -9.94 4.02 10.78
C TRP A 108 -9.08 3.18 9.82
N SER A 109 -8.17 3.79 9.06
CA SER A 109 -7.37 3.07 8.06
C SER A 109 -6.12 2.39 8.64
N VAL A 110 -5.83 2.61 9.92
CA VAL A 110 -4.66 2.06 10.62
C VAL A 110 -5.09 1.26 11.85
N GLU A 111 -4.26 0.28 12.23
CA GLU A 111 -4.47 -0.53 13.43
C GLU A 111 -4.08 0.23 14.70
N GLU A 112 -2.97 0.98 14.65
CA GLU A 112 -2.43 1.77 15.75
C GLU A 112 -1.47 2.84 15.23
N VAL A 113 -1.44 3.99 15.90
CA VAL A 113 -0.41 5.03 15.74
C VAL A 113 0.60 4.86 16.87
N ILE A 114 1.83 4.51 16.53
CA ILE A 114 2.92 4.18 17.46
C ILE A 114 3.85 5.38 17.57
N ALA A 115 4.13 5.82 18.80
CA ALA A 115 5.17 6.82 19.01
C ALA A 115 6.54 6.19 18.81
N LYS A 116 7.41 6.84 18.03
CA LYS A 116 8.79 6.40 17.78
C LYS A 116 9.58 6.13 19.08
N GLY A 117 9.38 6.97 20.10
CA GLY A 117 9.95 6.77 21.44
C GLY A 117 9.45 5.53 22.19
N ASP A 118 8.25 5.02 21.89
CA ASP A 118 7.70 3.83 22.56
C ASP A 118 8.41 2.53 22.13
N LEU A 119 9.07 2.53 20.96
CA LEU A 119 9.90 1.41 20.52
C LEU A 119 11.23 1.32 21.28
N GLN A 120 11.67 2.41 21.90
CA GLN A 120 12.90 2.46 22.70
C GLN A 120 12.66 2.05 24.17
N ASP A 121 11.40 2.07 24.62
CA ASP A 121 11.03 1.58 25.95
C ASP A 121 10.82 0.06 25.91
N ASP A 122 11.58 -0.70 26.68
CA ASP A 122 11.55 -2.18 26.68
C ASP A 122 10.15 -2.76 26.97
N ARG A 123 9.38 -2.10 27.84
CA ARG A 123 8.04 -2.58 28.21
C ARG A 123 7.03 -2.26 27.11
N LEU A 124 7.04 -1.03 26.60
CA LEU A 124 6.11 -0.61 25.55
C LEU A 124 6.40 -1.33 24.23
N SER A 125 7.67 -1.43 23.84
CA SER A 125 8.11 -2.15 22.65
C SER A 125 7.70 -3.63 22.68
N ALA A 126 7.79 -4.31 23.83
CA ALA A 126 7.29 -5.68 23.97
C ALA A 126 5.78 -5.79 23.75
N ILE A 127 5.00 -4.84 24.25
CA ILE A 127 3.53 -4.80 24.05
C ILE A 127 3.19 -4.55 22.58
N ILE A 128 3.84 -3.56 21.96
CA ILE A 128 3.65 -3.20 20.55
C ILE A 128 4.00 -4.41 19.66
N THR A 129 5.15 -5.03 19.91
CA THR A 129 5.62 -6.22 19.19
C THR A 129 4.60 -7.35 19.30
N ALA A 130 4.09 -7.64 20.49
CA ALA A 130 3.09 -8.69 20.67
C ALA A 130 1.78 -8.41 19.91
N ARG A 131 1.35 -7.15 19.84
CA ARG A 131 0.16 -6.74 19.06
C ARG A 131 0.40 -6.88 17.56
N LEU A 132 1.55 -6.42 17.09
CA LEU A 132 1.93 -6.49 15.68
C LEU A 132 2.02 -7.95 15.22
N LEU A 133 2.71 -8.81 15.97
CA LEU A 133 2.80 -10.24 15.67
C LEU A 133 1.44 -10.92 15.65
N ARG A 134 0.54 -10.56 16.58
CA ARG A 134 -0.83 -11.09 16.58
C ARG A 134 -1.58 -10.67 15.32
N ARG A 135 -1.46 -9.42 14.88
CA ARG A 135 -2.14 -8.96 13.66
C ARG A 135 -1.59 -9.60 12.39
N ILE A 136 -0.27 -9.77 12.31
CA ILE A 136 0.36 -10.53 11.23
C ILE A 136 -0.18 -11.95 11.17
N SER A 137 -0.15 -12.68 12.29
CA SER A 137 -0.64 -14.06 12.34
C SER A 137 -2.13 -14.17 11.96
N VAL A 138 -2.98 -13.27 12.46
CA VAL A 138 -4.41 -13.26 12.08
C VAL A 138 -4.59 -12.99 10.58
N TYR A 139 -3.78 -12.09 10.01
CA TYR A 139 -3.87 -11.81 8.58
C TYR A 139 -3.36 -12.98 7.73
N GLU A 140 -2.30 -13.66 8.14
CA GLU A 140 -1.83 -14.89 7.51
C GLU A 140 -2.90 -15.98 7.53
N ASP A 141 -3.58 -16.19 8.66
CA ASP A 141 -4.69 -17.14 8.77
C ASP A 141 -5.82 -16.78 7.79
N ILE A 142 -6.18 -15.49 7.68
CA ILE A 142 -7.17 -15.01 6.70
C ILE A 142 -6.74 -15.34 5.26
N LEU A 143 -5.47 -15.16 4.92
CA LEU A 143 -4.96 -15.48 3.58
C LEU A 143 -5.00 -16.98 3.30
N ILE A 144 -4.60 -17.80 4.27
CA ILE A 144 -4.64 -19.27 4.16
C ILE A 144 -6.08 -19.76 3.98
N ASP A 145 -7.01 -19.29 4.82
CA ASP A 145 -8.42 -19.66 4.74
C ASP A 145 -9.03 -19.26 3.40
N ARG A 146 -8.75 -18.04 2.92
CA ARG A 146 -9.21 -17.56 1.62
C ARG A 146 -8.67 -18.41 0.47
N GLU A 147 -7.39 -18.77 0.51
CA GLU A 147 -6.77 -19.58 -0.55
C GLU A 147 -7.30 -21.02 -0.53
N GLN A 148 -7.48 -21.62 0.64
CA GLN A 148 -8.11 -22.94 0.77
C GLN A 148 -9.53 -22.93 0.20
N ARG A 149 -10.33 -21.96 0.65
CA ARG A 149 -11.73 -21.81 0.23
C ARG A 149 -11.86 -21.53 -1.26
N PHE A 150 -10.98 -20.69 -1.81
CA PHE A 150 -10.91 -20.44 -3.24
C PHE A 150 -10.63 -21.73 -4.02
N ASN A 151 -9.63 -22.50 -3.60
CA ASN A 151 -9.26 -23.75 -4.26
C ASN A 151 -10.37 -24.81 -4.19
N GLU A 152 -11.10 -24.88 -3.08
CA GLU A 152 -12.27 -25.74 -2.93
C GLU A 152 -13.38 -25.38 -3.92
N LEU A 153 -13.79 -24.11 -3.93
CA LEU A 153 -14.85 -23.61 -4.81
C LEU A 153 -14.46 -23.70 -6.28
N LEU A 154 -13.20 -23.44 -6.62
CA LEU A 154 -12.69 -23.58 -7.99
C LEU A 154 -12.79 -25.04 -8.44
N LYS A 155 -12.32 -26.00 -7.63
CA LYS A 155 -12.44 -27.44 -7.94
C LYS A 155 -13.89 -27.85 -8.10
N LYS A 156 -14.76 -27.41 -7.19
CA LYS A 156 -16.19 -27.70 -7.25
C LYS A 156 -16.80 -27.16 -8.54
N SER A 157 -16.46 -25.93 -8.96
CA SER A 157 -16.95 -25.32 -10.20
C SER A 157 -16.58 -26.05 -11.49
N LEU A 158 -15.50 -26.85 -11.47
CA LEU A 158 -15.03 -27.63 -12.61
C LEU A 158 -15.74 -28.99 -12.71
N ILE A 159 -16.24 -29.52 -11.59
CA ILE A 159 -16.79 -30.88 -11.50
C ILE A 159 -18.32 -30.83 -11.42
N ASP A 160 -18.86 -29.90 -10.63
CA ASP A 160 -20.27 -29.76 -10.29
C ASP A 160 -20.75 -28.31 -10.46
N SER A 161 -22.07 -28.10 -10.34
CA SER A 161 -22.64 -26.75 -10.27
C SER A 161 -22.47 -26.16 -8.87
N LEU A 162 -21.95 -24.93 -8.81
CA LEU A 162 -21.99 -24.10 -7.61
C LEU A 162 -23.40 -23.56 -7.37
N ASP A 163 -23.79 -23.40 -6.11
CA ASP A 163 -24.97 -22.61 -5.76
C ASP A 163 -24.70 -21.10 -5.87
N ASP A 164 -25.74 -20.28 -5.72
CA ASP A 164 -25.65 -18.83 -5.87
C ASP A 164 -24.74 -18.17 -4.82
N ASN A 165 -24.72 -18.69 -3.59
CA ASN A 165 -23.87 -18.17 -2.52
C ASN A 165 -22.39 -18.53 -2.79
N GLU A 166 -22.12 -19.78 -3.15
CA GLU A 166 -20.80 -20.28 -3.50
C GLU A 166 -20.23 -19.57 -4.73
N ARG A 167 -21.07 -19.29 -5.74
CA ARG A 167 -20.67 -18.51 -6.91
C ARG A 167 -20.34 -17.06 -6.53
N THR A 168 -21.12 -16.45 -5.64
CA THR A 168 -20.86 -15.09 -5.13
C THR A 168 -19.55 -15.06 -4.37
N GLU A 169 -19.35 -16.00 -3.44
CA GLU A 169 -18.12 -16.14 -2.64
C GLU A 169 -16.90 -16.36 -3.54
N LEU A 170 -16.98 -17.25 -4.54
CA LEU A 170 -15.90 -17.47 -5.49
C LEU A 170 -15.54 -16.19 -6.26
N ASN A 171 -16.54 -15.40 -6.67
CA ASN A 171 -16.31 -14.13 -7.35
C ASN A 171 -15.65 -13.09 -6.43
N GLU A 172 -16.07 -13.00 -5.17
CA GLU A 172 -15.44 -12.11 -4.17
C GLU A 172 -13.98 -12.49 -3.92
N LEU A 173 -13.70 -13.79 -3.76
CA LEU A 173 -12.33 -14.29 -3.59
C LEU A 173 -11.46 -14.04 -4.83
N ARG A 174 -12.02 -14.22 -6.03
CA ARG A 174 -11.34 -13.84 -7.28
C ARG A 174 -11.05 -12.36 -7.33
N PHE A 175 -12.05 -11.53 -7.06
CA PHE A 175 -11.92 -10.08 -7.08
C PHE A 175 -10.83 -9.62 -6.10
N ALA A 176 -10.84 -10.11 -4.86
CA ALA A 176 -9.82 -9.77 -3.86
C ALA A 176 -8.39 -10.10 -4.31
N ARG A 177 -8.20 -11.18 -5.08
CA ARG A 177 -6.88 -11.56 -5.63
C ARG A 177 -6.41 -10.63 -6.75
N VAL A 178 -7.33 -10.15 -7.58
CA VAL A 178 -7.00 -9.31 -8.74
C VAL A 178 -7.12 -7.81 -8.44
N ALA A 179 -7.76 -7.42 -7.33
CA ALA A 179 -8.01 -6.03 -6.98
C ALA A 179 -6.74 -5.16 -6.98
N PRO A 180 -5.61 -5.61 -6.38
CA PRO A 180 -4.36 -4.86 -6.44
C PRO A 180 -3.88 -4.64 -7.88
N ILE A 181 -3.94 -5.68 -8.73
CA ILE A 181 -3.52 -5.62 -10.13
C ILE A 181 -4.44 -4.70 -10.94
N LEU A 182 -5.76 -4.81 -10.75
CA LEU A 182 -6.73 -3.96 -11.45
C LEU A 182 -6.63 -2.49 -11.03
N ALA A 183 -6.33 -2.22 -9.76
CA ALA A 183 -6.11 -0.87 -9.27
C ALA A 183 -4.84 -0.26 -9.91
N ASP A 184 -3.81 -1.08 -10.10
CA ASP A 184 -2.54 -0.67 -10.71
C ASP A 184 -2.73 -0.40 -12.20
N GLU A 185 -3.32 -1.35 -12.94
CA GLU A 185 -3.68 -1.19 -14.36
C GLU A 185 -4.59 0.02 -14.60
N LEU A 186 -5.58 0.27 -13.73
CA LEU A 186 -6.46 1.44 -13.85
C LEU A 186 -5.68 2.75 -13.69
N THR A 187 -4.70 2.78 -12.79
CA THR A 187 -3.81 3.93 -12.61
C THR A 187 -2.99 4.17 -13.87
N GLU A 188 -2.39 3.12 -14.44
CA GLU A 188 -1.63 3.21 -15.69
C GLU A 188 -2.49 3.74 -16.84
N VAL A 189 -3.70 3.19 -17.02
CA VAL A 189 -4.65 3.64 -18.06
C VAL A 189 -4.98 5.13 -17.90
N THR A 190 -5.25 5.58 -16.67
CA THR A 190 -5.58 6.99 -16.39
C THR A 190 -4.39 7.90 -16.76
N SER A 191 -3.16 7.51 -16.40
CA SER A 191 -1.95 8.27 -16.74
C SER A 191 -1.71 8.37 -18.26
N LEU A 192 -2.03 7.29 -19.00
CA LEU A 192 -1.92 7.24 -20.45
C LEU A 192 -2.98 8.13 -21.12
N GLU A 193 -4.21 8.15 -20.60
CA GLU A 193 -5.26 9.05 -21.08
C GLU A 193 -4.88 10.53 -20.90
N GLU A 194 -4.34 10.90 -19.74
CA GLU A 194 -3.83 12.26 -19.49
C GLU A 194 -2.70 12.64 -20.45
N SER A 195 -1.75 11.72 -20.66
CA SER A 195 -0.64 11.91 -21.61
C SER A 195 -1.14 12.09 -23.05
N ILE A 196 -2.17 11.34 -23.46
CA ILE A 196 -2.82 11.49 -24.76
C ILE A 196 -3.49 12.86 -24.87
N ASP A 197 -4.19 13.32 -23.83
CA ASP A 197 -4.85 14.63 -23.83
C ASP A 197 -3.85 15.78 -23.93
N ILE A 198 -2.73 15.70 -23.19
CA ILE A 198 -1.62 16.66 -23.28
C ILE A 198 -1.03 16.66 -24.70
N ASN A 199 -0.74 15.49 -25.27
CA ASN A 199 -0.19 15.38 -26.61
C ASN A 199 -1.16 15.92 -27.69
N LYS A 200 -2.46 15.68 -27.55
CA LYS A 200 -3.48 16.29 -28.43
C LYS A 200 -3.49 17.81 -28.33
N LYS A 201 -3.39 18.37 -27.13
CA LYS A 201 -3.28 19.83 -26.93
C LYS A 201 -2.03 20.38 -27.59
N LEU A 202 -0.88 19.75 -27.40
CA LEU A 202 0.39 20.15 -28.04
C LEU A 202 0.32 20.09 -29.57
N LEU A 203 -0.25 19.02 -30.14
CA LEU A 203 -0.47 18.92 -31.58
C LEU A 203 -1.37 20.04 -32.09
N SER A 204 -2.48 20.32 -31.42
CA SER A 204 -3.39 21.42 -31.82
C SER A 204 -2.71 22.79 -31.74
N LEU A 205 -1.82 23.01 -30.76
CA LEU A 205 -1.02 24.22 -30.64
C LEU A 205 -0.03 24.31 -31.81
N LEU A 206 0.69 23.23 -32.13
CA LEU A 206 1.63 23.21 -33.25
C LEU A 206 0.93 23.45 -34.58
N GLU A 207 -0.22 22.82 -34.82
CA GLU A 207 -1.05 23.06 -36.01
C GLU A 207 -1.52 24.51 -36.11
N LYS A 208 -1.77 25.17 -34.98
CA LYS A 208 -2.14 26.59 -34.93
C LYS A 208 -0.97 27.53 -35.24
N TYR A 209 0.27 27.17 -34.88
CA TYR A 209 1.46 28.01 -35.08
C TYR A 209 2.25 27.68 -36.37
N LEU A 210 2.02 26.52 -36.99
CA LEU A 210 2.58 26.14 -38.29
C LEU A 210 2.28 27.13 -39.44
N PRO A 211 1.07 27.72 -39.55
CA PRO A 211 0.78 28.74 -40.56
C PRO A 211 1.55 30.06 -40.37
N GLU A 212 2.04 30.37 -39.17
CA GLU A 212 2.75 31.63 -38.89
C GLU A 212 4.24 31.60 -39.32
N ILE A 213 4.82 30.41 -39.48
CA ILE A 213 6.23 30.23 -39.85
C ILE A 213 6.40 30.12 -41.38
N GLY A 214 5.34 29.79 -42.11
CA GLY A 214 5.36 29.59 -43.57
C GLY A 214 5.11 30.83 -44.44
N VAL A 215 4.87 32.02 -43.86
CA VAL A 215 4.45 33.23 -44.60
C VAL A 215 5.53 34.33 -44.64
N ASN A 216 6.71 34.13 -44.05
CA ASN A 216 7.79 35.14 -44.03
C ASN A 216 8.98 34.88 -44.97
N ASN A 217 8.77 34.19 -46.09
CA ASN A 217 9.78 34.08 -47.16
C ASN A 217 9.15 34.39 -48.53
N GLU A 218 8.79 35.66 -48.76
CA GLU A 218 8.69 36.27 -50.11
C GLU A 218 9.83 37.27 -50.30
#